data_AF-A0A382X7F3-F1
#
_entry.id   AF-A0A382X7F3-F1
#
_cell.length_a   1.000
_cell.length_b   1.000
_cell.length_c   1.000
_cell.angle_alpha   90.00
_cell.angle_beta   90.00
_cell.angle_gamma   90.00
#
_symmetry.space_group_name_H-M   'P 1'
#
loop_
_entity.id
_entity.type
_entity.pdbx_description
1 polymer ?
#
loop_
_entity_poly.entity_id
_entity_poly.type
_entity_poly.pdbx_seq_one_letter_code
_entity_poly.pdbx_strand_id
1 'polypeptide(L)' 'MSLEHGMIDPFEVNQVRGGKISYGLSSFGYDIRVSDEYKIFTNVNNSIIDPKNFDSASF' A
#
# COMPACT_ATOMS: atom_id res chain seq x y z
N MET A 1 14.46 5.34 -15.82
CA MET A 1 13.84 4.12 -15.27
C MET A 1 12.32 4.21 -15.12
N SER A 2 11.75 4.76 -14.03
CA SER A 2 10.27 4.71 -13.86
C SER A 2 9.51 5.47 -14.96
N LEU A 3 9.96 6.67 -15.32
CA LEU A 3 9.35 7.47 -16.40
C LEU A 3 9.50 6.85 -17.79
N GLU A 4 10.55 6.06 -18.02
CA GLU A 4 10.85 5.47 -19.33
C GLU A 4 10.21 4.09 -19.51
N HIS A 5 10.01 3.36 -18.41
CA HIS A 5 9.56 1.95 -18.42
C HIS A 5 8.25 1.72 -17.65
N GLY A 6 7.64 2.74 -17.05
CA GLY A 6 6.36 2.63 -16.34
C GLY A 6 6.41 1.72 -15.11
N MET A 7 7.52 1.71 -14.38
CA MET A 7 7.70 0.80 -13.23
C MET A 7 6.80 1.13 -12.04
N ILE A 8 6.48 2.41 -11.85
CA ILE A 8 5.61 2.92 -10.78
C ILE A 8 4.64 3.91 -11.42
N ASP A 9 3.35 3.78 -11.13
CA ASP A 9 2.30 4.68 -11.61
C ASP A 9 1.20 4.86 -10.56
N PRO A 10 0.82 6.09 -10.19
CA PRO A 10 1.48 7.37 -10.52
C PRO A 10 2.86 7.51 -9.85
N PHE A 11 3.81 8.17 -10.54
CA PHE A 11 5.17 8.40 -10.07
C PHE A 11 5.45 9.86 -9.71
N GLU A 12 6.00 10.10 -8.51
CA GLU A 12 6.47 11.40 -8.06
C GLU A 12 8.00 11.48 -8.08
N VAL A 13 8.52 12.38 -8.91
CA VAL A 13 9.97 12.57 -9.11
C VAL A 13 10.65 13.17 -7.87
N ASN A 14 9.90 13.89 -7.04
CA ASN A 14 10.41 14.59 -5.86
C ASN A 14 9.75 14.09 -4.58
N GLN A 15 10.41 14.32 -3.45
CA GLN A 15 9.81 14.15 -2.13
C GLN A 15 8.70 15.19 -1.92
N VAL A 16 7.45 14.73 -1.86
CA VAL A 16 6.31 15.57 -1.52
C VAL A 16 6.22 15.70 -0.01
N ARG A 17 6.14 16.96 0.48
CA ARG A 17 6.10 17.29 1.90
C ARG A 17 5.03 18.35 2.16
N GLY A 18 4.44 18.34 3.35
CA GLY A 18 3.50 19.38 3.79
C GLY A 18 2.46 18.86 4.76
N GLY A 19 2.70 19.05 6.07
CA GLY A 19 1.75 18.75 7.17
C GLY A 19 1.29 17.29 7.31
N LYS A 20 1.77 16.39 6.44
CA LYS A 20 1.42 14.97 6.35
C LYS A 20 2.70 14.15 6.19
N ILE A 21 2.58 12.82 6.28
CA ILE A 21 3.67 11.89 5.99
C ILE A 21 4.12 12.08 4.53
N SER A 22 5.43 12.19 4.32
CA SER A 22 6.03 12.41 3.00
C SER A 22 5.99 11.16 2.12
N TYR A 23 6.08 11.35 0.80
CA TYR A 23 6.12 10.26 -0.18
C TYR A 23 6.89 10.68 -1.45
N GLY A 24 7.16 9.73 -2.35
CA GLY A 24 7.86 9.95 -3.62
C GLY A 24 9.31 9.45 -3.62
N LEU A 25 10.09 9.85 -4.62
CA LEU A 25 11.46 9.39 -4.80
C LEU A 25 12.39 9.88 -3.68
N SER A 26 13.15 8.97 -3.07
CA SER A 26 14.20 9.23 -2.08
C SER A 26 15.58 8.88 -2.65
N SER A 27 16.67 9.11 -1.90
CA SER A 27 18.05 8.96 -2.40
C SER A 27 18.34 7.58 -3.01
N PHE A 28 17.81 6.51 -2.41
CA PHE A 28 18.00 5.13 -2.86
C PHE A 28 16.73 4.29 -2.66
N GLY A 29 15.56 4.92 -2.73
CA GLY A 29 14.29 4.25 -2.48
C GLY A 29 13.11 5.08 -2.97
N TYR A 30 11.91 4.53 -2.83
CA TYR A 30 10.68 5.23 -3.18
C TYR A 30 9.65 5.04 -2.06
N ASP A 31 9.19 6.14 -1.49
CA ASP A 31 8.21 6.15 -0.42
C ASP A 31 6.80 6.03 -1.02
N ILE A 32 6.13 4.90 -0.79
CA ILE A 32 4.79 4.63 -1.30
C ILE A 32 3.70 5.25 -0.41
N ARG A 33 2.50 5.41 -0.98
CA ARG A 33 1.29 5.83 -0.25
C ARG A 33 0.36 4.63 -0.06
N VAL A 34 -0.42 4.65 1.02
CA VAL A 34 -1.54 3.73 1.24
C VAL A 34 -2.81 4.37 0.66
N SER A 35 -3.68 3.57 0.04
CA SER A 35 -5.02 4.02 -0.38
C SER A 35 -5.96 4.20 0.81
N ASP A 36 -7.19 4.61 0.52
CA ASP A 36 -8.28 4.75 1.49
C ASP A 36 -9.12 3.48 1.68
N GLU A 37 -8.75 2.38 1.03
CA GLU A 37 -9.43 1.08 1.15
C GLU A 37 -8.67 0.16 2.11
N TYR A 38 -9.38 -0.33 3.13
CA TYR A 38 -8.81 -1.17 4.18
C TYR A 38 -9.67 -2.43 4.40
N LYS A 39 -9.01 -3.54 4.73
CA LYS A 39 -9.65 -4.76 5.22
C LYS A 39 -9.27 -4.96 6.67
N ILE A 40 -10.24 -4.89 7.58
CA ILE A 40 -9.99 -4.97 9.03
C ILE A 40 -10.43 -6.34 9.51
N PHE A 41 -9.47 -7.15 9.95
CA PHE A 41 -9.77 -8.51 10.41
C PHE A 41 -10.74 -8.50 11.60
N THR A 42 -11.72 -9.41 11.57
CA THR A 42 -12.69 -9.62 12.65
C THR A 42 -12.80 -11.09 13.02
N ASN A 43 -12.79 -11.39 14.33
CA ASN A 43 -12.94 -12.74 14.85
C ASN A 43 -14.41 -13.11 15.16
N VAL A 44 -15.37 -12.26 14.82
CA VAL A 44 -16.81 -12.46 15.13
C VAL A 44 -17.32 -13.81 14.61
N ASN A 45 -16.81 -14.27 13.47
CA ASN A 45 -17.24 -15.51 12.85
C ASN A 45 -16.45 -16.75 13.30
N ASN A 46 -15.49 -16.62 14.23
CA ASN A 46 -14.59 -17.70 14.67
C ASN A 46 -13.94 -18.49 13.51
N SER A 47 -13.70 -17.82 12.37
CA SER A 47 -13.08 -18.43 11.19
C SER A 47 -11.63 -18.80 11.49
N ILE A 48 -11.21 -20.00 11.06
CA ILE A 48 -9.80 -20.41 11.09
C ILE A 48 -9.04 -19.63 10.02
N ILE A 49 -7.90 -19.04 10.38
CA ILE A 49 -7.04 -18.35 9.42
C ILE A 49 -6.24 -19.40 8.64
N ASP A 50 -6.62 -19.62 7.39
CA ASP A 50 -5.86 -20.44 6.44
C ASP A 50 -5.22 -19.56 5.36
N PRO A 51 -3.88 -19.37 5.39
CA PRO A 51 -3.17 -18.56 4.38
C PRO A 51 -3.29 -19.10 2.95
N LYS A 52 -3.67 -20.36 2.76
CA LYS A 52 -3.92 -20.95 1.43
C LYS A 52 -5.35 -20.73 0.96
N ASN A 53 -6.28 -20.47 1.88
CA ASN A 53 -7.71 -20.30 1.61
C ASN A 53 -8.22 -19.04 2.31
N PHE A 54 -7.98 -17.88 1.68
CA PHE A 54 -8.47 -16.60 2.20
C PHE A 54 -10.00 -16.55 2.20
N ASP A 55 -10.58 -16.35 3.39
CA ASP A 55 -12.02 -16.22 3.59
C ASP A 55 -12.44 -14.75 3.64
N SER A 56 -13.40 -14.35 2.80
CA SER A 56 -13.97 -13.00 2.82
C SER A 56 -14.72 -12.69 4.12
N ALA A 57 -15.21 -13.70 4.85
CA ALA A 57 -15.90 -13.52 6.12
C ALA A 57 -14.97 -13.18 7.30
N SER A 58 -13.65 -13.18 7.07
CA SER A 58 -12.63 -12.81 8.06
C SER A 58 -12.33 -11.30 8.12
N PHE A 59 -12.87 -10.49 7.22
CA PHE A 59 -12.58 -9.05 7.07
C PHE A 59 -13.84 -8.17 7.16
#